data_AF-A0A0R0DNY6-F1
#
_entry.id   AF-A0A0R0DNY6-F1
#
_cell.length_a   1.000
_cell.length_b   1.000
_cell.length_c   1.000
_cell.angle_alpha   90.00
_cell.angle_beta   90.00
_cell.angle_gamma   90.00
#
_symmetry.space_group_name_H-M   'P 1'
#
loop_
_entity.id
_entity.type
_entity.pdbx_description
1 polymer ?
#
loop_
_entity_poly.entity_id
_entity_poly.type
_entity_poly.pdbx_seq_one_letter_code
_entity_poly.pdbx_strand_id
1 'polypeptide(L)'
;MTVQQQHDEEIKRWEAWPIREGHSPERAWQGVLHILRTVPRFADITPEIAGPALGMPGQSLPPPLRGYSARIHPDWALYWALDERTSLPMVDVSVGHRPQMGAPYVDPAPVCDGPTDWPALREALEEMGFTTWGYMTDLNPYTYNDHYALSIALLPSSELKKLCIRRIKITPMPQKVRP
;
A
#
# COMPACT_ATOMS: atom_id res chain seq x y z
N MET A 1 -24.50 8.62 -11.38
CA MET A 1 -24.11 9.37 -10.16
C MET A 1 -23.37 10.61 -10.58
N THR A 2 -23.68 11.77 -10.01
CA THR A 2 -22.92 13.01 -10.27
C THR A 2 -21.58 12.97 -9.53
N VAL A 3 -20.62 13.81 -9.93
CA VAL A 3 -19.32 13.96 -9.22
C VAL A 3 -19.54 14.34 -7.75
N GLN A 4 -20.52 15.21 -7.50
CA GLN A 4 -20.91 15.60 -6.14
C GLN A 4 -21.40 14.39 -5.32
N GLN A 5 -22.30 13.58 -5.88
CA GLN A 5 -22.81 12.39 -5.21
C GLN A 5 -21.70 11.38 -4.90
N GLN A 6 -20.75 11.18 -5.82
CA GLN A 6 -19.57 10.35 -5.60
C GLN A 6 -18.72 10.87 -4.43
N HIS A 7 -18.44 12.17 -4.42
CA HIS A 7 -17.67 12.80 -3.34
C HIS A 7 -18.36 12.65 -1.98
N ASP A 8 -19.66 12.93 -1.91
CA ASP A 8 -20.42 12.83 -0.65
C ASP A 8 -20.44 11.40 -0.10
N GLU A 9 -20.53 10.38 -0.96
CA GLU A 9 -20.43 8.98 -0.57
C GLU A 9 -19.03 8.59 -0.08
N GLU A 10 -17.98 9.15 -0.67
CA GLU A 10 -16.61 8.93 -0.21
C GLU A 10 -16.35 9.61 1.14
N ILE A 11 -16.84 10.83 1.36
CA ILE A 11 -16.74 11.51 2.65
C ILE A 11 -17.50 10.73 3.74
N LYS A 12 -18.72 10.28 3.46
CA LYS A 12 -19.48 9.44 4.41
C LYS A 12 -18.71 8.17 4.80
N ARG A 13 -18.08 7.50 3.81
CA ARG A 13 -17.25 6.32 4.06
C ARG A 13 -15.99 6.67 4.88
N TRP A 14 -15.33 7.77 4.55
CA TRP A 14 -14.17 8.27 5.29
C TRP A 14 -14.48 8.50 6.76
N GLU A 15 -15.59 9.19 7.04
CA GLU A 15 -16.02 9.51 8.41
C GLU A 15 -16.42 8.28 9.21
N ALA A 16 -16.92 7.23 8.53
CA ALA A 16 -17.26 5.95 9.13
C ALA A 16 -16.04 5.09 9.49
N TRP A 17 -14.86 5.35 8.90
CA TRP A 17 -13.66 4.58 9.23
C TRP A 17 -13.15 4.90 10.64
N PRO A 18 -12.75 3.86 11.42
CA PRO A 18 -12.18 4.07 12.73
C PRO A 18 -10.82 4.76 12.62
N ILE A 19 -10.47 5.57 13.63
CA ILE A 19 -9.11 6.08 13.81
C ILE A 19 -8.30 5.01 14.58
N ARG A 20 -7.12 4.64 14.07
CA ARG A 20 -6.18 3.69 14.66
C ARG A 20 -4.94 4.42 15.16
N GLU A 21 -5.00 4.88 16.41
CA GLU A 21 -3.87 5.56 17.04
C GLU A 21 -2.62 4.68 17.08
N GLY A 22 -1.46 5.29 16.79
CA GLY A 22 -0.17 4.61 16.74
C GLY A 22 0.03 3.69 15.53
N HIS A 23 -0.94 3.53 14.64
CA HIS A 23 -0.71 2.84 13.38
C HIS A 23 -0.13 3.80 12.34
N SER A 24 0.91 3.39 11.62
CA SER A 24 1.65 4.25 10.68
C SER A 24 1.94 3.54 9.36
N PRO A 25 2.23 4.29 8.28
CA PRO A 25 2.65 3.71 7.01
C PRO A 25 3.89 2.83 7.19
N GLU A 26 4.90 3.29 7.94
CA GLU A 26 6.15 2.56 8.20
C GLU A 26 5.90 1.19 8.82
N ARG A 27 4.97 1.10 9.80
CA ARG A 27 4.59 -0.19 10.41
C ARG A 27 3.96 -1.13 9.38
N ALA A 28 3.09 -0.60 8.52
CA ALA A 28 2.49 -1.39 7.44
C ALA A 28 3.53 -1.87 6.43
N TRP A 29 4.52 -1.03 6.09
CA TRP A 29 5.60 -1.40 5.16
C TRP A 29 6.53 -2.48 5.76
N GLN A 30 6.81 -2.44 7.06
CA GLN A 30 7.50 -3.56 7.73
C GLN A 30 6.68 -4.85 7.67
N GLY A 31 5.35 -4.75 7.77
CA GLY A 31 4.44 -5.87 7.53
C GLY A 31 4.53 -6.43 6.11
N VAL A 32 4.61 -5.57 5.09
CA VAL A 32 4.85 -5.98 3.70
C VAL A 32 6.16 -6.75 3.57
N LEU A 33 7.25 -6.23 4.15
CA LEU A 33 8.54 -6.92 4.15
C LEU A 33 8.45 -8.27 4.86
N HIS A 34 7.71 -8.36 5.97
CA HIS A 34 7.48 -9.62 6.65
C HIS A 34 6.77 -10.64 5.74
N ILE A 35 5.69 -10.25 5.08
CA ILE A 35 4.95 -11.12 4.15
C ILE A 35 5.87 -11.63 3.02
N LEU A 36 6.65 -10.74 2.41
CA LEU A 36 7.58 -11.09 1.33
C LEU A 36 8.68 -12.07 1.77
N ARG A 37 9.09 -12.04 3.04
CA ARG A 37 10.08 -12.97 3.61
C ARG A 37 9.50 -14.32 3.96
N THR A 38 8.27 -14.36 4.47
CA THR A 38 7.71 -15.56 5.12
C THR A 38 6.74 -16.33 4.25
N VAL A 39 6.17 -15.69 3.23
CA VAL A 39 5.20 -16.31 2.33
C VAL A 39 5.82 -16.41 0.94
N PRO A 40 6.20 -17.61 0.45
CA PRO A 40 6.89 -17.77 -0.84
C PRO A 40 5.93 -17.86 -2.04
N ARG A 41 4.64 -18.06 -1.80
CA ARG A 41 3.60 -18.19 -2.83
C ARG A 41 2.51 -17.16 -2.59
N PHE A 42 2.17 -16.40 -3.63
CA PHE A 42 1.11 -15.40 -3.54
C PHE A 42 -0.23 -16.00 -3.10
N ALA A 43 -0.59 -17.20 -3.58
CA ALA A 43 -1.87 -17.86 -3.27
C ALA A 43 -2.06 -18.15 -1.77
N ASP A 44 -0.98 -18.17 -0.99
CA ASP A 44 -1.03 -18.43 0.44
C ASP A 44 -1.20 -17.11 1.24
N ILE A 45 -1.19 -15.94 0.60
CA ILE A 45 -1.45 -14.65 1.26
C ILE A 45 -2.96 -14.46 1.41
N THR A 46 -3.48 -14.76 2.60
CA THR A 46 -4.89 -14.53 2.96
C THR A 46 -5.04 -13.31 3.87
N PRO A 47 -6.26 -12.78 4.08
CA PRO A 47 -6.49 -11.70 5.05
C PRO A 47 -6.04 -12.01 6.48
N GLU A 48 -6.07 -13.28 6.87
CA GLU A 48 -5.66 -13.77 8.19
C GLU A 48 -4.13 -13.78 8.35
N ILE A 49 -3.39 -13.80 7.25
CA ILE A 49 -1.91 -13.68 7.23
C ILE A 49 -1.51 -12.21 7.04
N ALA A 50 -2.08 -11.55 6.04
CA ALA A 50 -1.73 -10.17 5.70
C ALA A 50 -2.14 -9.20 6.81
N GLY A 51 -3.34 -9.36 7.36
CA GLY A 51 -3.86 -8.43 8.36
C GLY A 51 -2.96 -8.27 9.59
N PRO A 52 -2.65 -9.36 10.32
CA PRO A 52 -1.73 -9.31 11.45
C PRO A 52 -0.35 -8.76 11.10
N ALA A 53 0.23 -9.17 9.97
CA ALA A 53 1.53 -8.66 9.52
C ALA A 53 1.50 -7.14 9.28
N LEU A 54 0.41 -6.64 8.68
CA LEU A 54 0.18 -5.22 8.44
C LEU A 54 -0.36 -4.48 9.67
N GLY A 55 -0.49 -5.13 10.83
CA GLY A 55 -1.02 -4.54 12.06
C GLY A 55 -2.50 -4.15 12.02
N MET A 56 -3.30 -4.75 11.13
CA MET A 56 -4.72 -4.43 10.94
C MET A 56 -5.53 -5.69 10.61
N PRO A 57 -6.62 -6.02 11.32
CA PRO A 57 -7.44 -7.18 10.97
C PRO A 57 -8.06 -6.98 9.57
N GLY A 58 -8.10 -8.04 8.75
CA GLY A 58 -8.80 -7.97 7.46
C GLY A 58 -10.32 -7.87 7.61
N GLN A 59 -10.99 -7.35 6.57
CA GLN A 59 -12.45 -7.28 6.35
C GLN A 59 -13.20 -5.98 6.74
N SER A 60 -12.65 -4.79 6.43
CA SER A 60 -13.42 -3.53 6.44
C SER A 60 -13.69 -2.95 5.05
N LEU A 61 -13.42 -3.69 3.97
CA LEU A 61 -13.72 -3.28 2.60
C LEU A 61 -14.96 -3.97 2.06
N PRO A 62 -15.78 -3.26 1.25
CA PRO A 62 -16.94 -3.88 0.62
C PRO A 62 -16.50 -4.92 -0.41
N PRO A 63 -17.30 -5.99 -0.60
CA PRO A 63 -17.08 -6.94 -1.68
C PRO A 63 -16.96 -6.25 -3.06
N PRO A 64 -16.17 -6.82 -3.99
CA PRO A 64 -15.45 -8.10 -3.91
C PRO A 64 -14.02 -7.95 -3.35
N LEU A 65 -13.68 -6.82 -2.73
CA LEU A 65 -12.38 -6.61 -2.12
C LEU A 65 -12.33 -7.27 -0.74
N ARG A 66 -11.26 -7.99 -0.44
CA ARG A 66 -10.96 -8.43 0.93
C ARG A 66 -9.82 -7.60 1.47
N GLY A 67 -10.06 -6.82 2.51
CA GLY A 67 -9.01 -5.94 3.04
C GLY A 67 -9.51 -5.02 4.12
N TYR A 68 -8.78 -3.97 4.41
CA TYR A 68 -9.04 -3.05 5.51
C TYR A 68 -8.76 -1.58 5.13
N SER A 69 -9.46 -0.68 5.80
CA SER A 69 -9.28 0.77 5.79
C SER A 69 -9.40 1.30 7.21
N ALA A 70 -8.45 2.13 7.63
CA ALA A 70 -8.59 2.95 8.82
C ALA A 70 -7.96 4.30 8.61
N ARG A 71 -8.51 5.29 9.31
CA ARG A 71 -7.84 6.57 9.49
C ARG A 71 -6.67 6.38 10.45
N ILE A 72 -5.52 6.91 10.10
CA ILE A 72 -4.33 7.02 10.98
C ILE A 72 -4.16 8.46 11.48
N HIS A 73 -4.80 9.41 10.78
CA HIS A 73 -4.90 10.83 11.10
C HIS A 73 -6.28 11.33 10.60
N PRO A 74 -6.83 12.47 11.09
CA PRO A 74 -8.05 13.06 10.54
C PRO A 74 -8.12 13.13 9.00
N ASP A 75 -6.97 13.42 8.38
CA ASP A 75 -6.83 13.61 6.93
C ASP A 75 -6.14 12.46 6.19
N TRP A 76 -5.67 11.43 6.91
CA TRP A 76 -4.96 10.30 6.31
C TRP A 76 -5.54 8.96 6.72
N ALA A 77 -5.68 8.08 5.74
CA ALA A 77 -6.10 6.72 5.93
C ALA A 77 -5.09 5.75 5.32
N LEU A 78 -4.89 4.64 6.02
CA LEU A 78 -4.18 3.49 5.50
C LEU A 78 -5.20 2.47 5.01
N TYR A 79 -4.88 1.88 3.87
CA TYR A 79 -5.67 0.87 3.19
C TYR A 79 -4.78 -0.32 2.88
N TRP A 80 -5.34 -1.52 3.00
CA TRP A 80 -4.80 -2.66 2.27
C TRP A 80 -5.92 -3.52 1.69
N ALA A 81 -5.67 -4.16 0.55
CA ALA A 81 -6.59 -5.16 0.00
C ALA A 81 -5.90 -6.25 -0.78
N LEU A 82 -6.50 -7.45 -0.73
CA LEU A 82 -6.39 -8.49 -1.72
C LEU A 82 -7.50 -8.27 -2.75
N ASP A 83 -7.11 -7.93 -3.98
CA ASP A 83 -8.02 -7.78 -5.11
C ASP A 83 -7.98 -9.03 -5.98
N GLU A 84 -9.09 -9.79 -5.96
CA GLU A 84 -9.28 -11.02 -6.75
C GLU A 84 -10.01 -10.75 -8.08
N ARG A 85 -10.40 -9.50 -8.38
CA ARG A 85 -11.13 -9.16 -9.63
C ARG A 85 -10.24 -9.10 -10.85
N THR A 86 -8.96 -8.85 -10.66
CA THR A 86 -8.01 -8.68 -11.75
C THR A 86 -7.55 -10.03 -12.28
N SER A 87 -7.15 -10.08 -13.56
CA SER A 87 -6.63 -11.31 -14.18
C SER A 87 -5.39 -11.87 -13.46
N LEU A 88 -4.68 -11.02 -12.72
CA LEU A 88 -3.65 -11.38 -11.76
C LEU A 88 -4.07 -10.87 -10.40
N PRO A 89 -4.20 -11.72 -9.36
CA PRO A 89 -4.55 -11.25 -8.04
C PRO A 89 -3.45 -10.35 -7.49
N MET A 90 -3.80 -9.37 -6.67
CA MET A 90 -2.81 -8.42 -6.12
C MET A 90 -3.09 -8.09 -4.66
N VAL A 91 -2.02 -7.86 -3.90
CA VAL A 91 -2.10 -7.16 -2.62
C VAL A 91 -1.71 -5.71 -2.86
N ASP A 92 -2.54 -4.78 -2.40
CA ASP A 92 -2.31 -3.35 -2.51
C ASP A 92 -2.35 -2.73 -1.13
N VAL A 93 -1.23 -2.18 -0.67
CA VAL A 93 -1.13 -1.45 0.60
C VAL A 93 -0.84 0.00 0.25
N SER A 94 -1.68 0.93 0.71
CA SER A 94 -1.61 2.33 0.29
C SER A 94 -2.10 3.30 1.35
N VAL A 95 -1.58 4.53 1.31
CA VAL A 95 -2.12 5.66 2.06
C VAL A 95 -2.91 6.58 1.14
N GLY A 96 -4.10 6.97 1.60
CA GLY A 96 -5.00 7.90 0.94
C GLY A 96 -5.23 9.13 1.80
N HIS A 97 -5.27 10.30 1.17
CA HIS A 97 -5.72 11.53 1.80
C HIS A 97 -7.26 11.58 1.80
N ARG A 98 -7.84 12.30 2.75
CA ARG A 98 -9.28 12.62 2.78
C ARG A 98 -9.72 13.19 1.43
N PRO A 99 -10.83 12.73 0.85
CA PRO A 99 -11.35 13.30 -0.39
C PRO A 99 -11.50 14.83 -0.28
N GLN A 100 -10.98 15.59 -1.25
CA GLN A 100 -11.17 17.04 -1.35
C GLN A 100 -11.82 17.36 -2.69
N MET A 101 -12.82 18.25 -2.68
CA MET A 101 -13.52 18.65 -3.89
C MET A 101 -12.76 19.79 -4.59
N GLY A 102 -12.46 19.64 -5.88
CA GLY A 102 -11.98 20.74 -6.74
C GLY A 102 -10.56 21.25 -6.47
N ALA A 103 -9.82 20.65 -5.54
CA ALA A 103 -8.41 20.99 -5.31
C ALA A 103 -7.50 20.05 -6.12
N PRO A 104 -6.47 20.56 -6.84
CA PRO A 104 -5.35 19.71 -7.20
C PRO A 104 -4.76 19.12 -5.90
N TYR A 105 -4.17 17.93 -5.95
CA TYR A 105 -3.45 17.36 -4.80
C TYR A 105 -2.35 18.34 -4.37
N VAL A 106 -2.65 19.21 -3.43
CA VAL A 106 -1.70 20.12 -2.78
C VAL A 106 -1.80 19.78 -1.32
N ASP A 107 -0.68 19.25 -0.84
CA ASP A 107 -0.21 19.13 0.54
C ASP A 107 -0.99 19.86 1.67
N PRO A 108 -0.88 19.37 2.93
CA PRO A 108 0.28 18.64 3.42
C PRO A 108 0.22 17.15 3.09
N ALA A 109 1.34 16.62 2.61
CA ALA A 109 1.64 15.20 2.48
C ALA A 109 1.40 14.48 3.81
N PRO A 110 1.33 13.14 3.87
CA PRO A 110 1.15 12.48 5.14
C PRO A 110 2.31 12.90 6.04
N VAL A 111 2.01 13.22 7.30
CA VAL A 111 3.05 13.21 8.33
C VAL A 111 3.47 11.75 8.42
N CYS A 112 4.55 11.42 7.72
CA CYS A 112 5.22 10.14 7.86
C CYS A 112 5.81 10.18 9.28
N ASP A 113 5.47 9.20 10.13
CA ASP A 113 5.93 9.17 11.54
C ASP A 113 7.46 9.08 11.67
N GLY A 114 8.15 8.99 10.54
CA GLY A 114 9.51 9.41 10.31
C GLY A 114 9.77 9.41 8.80
N PRO A 115 10.99 9.74 8.34
CA PRO A 115 11.34 9.50 6.95
C PRO A 115 11.25 8.00 6.67
N THR A 116 10.45 7.61 5.67
CA THR A 116 10.66 6.29 5.09
C THR A 116 12.05 6.30 4.44
N ASP A 117 12.99 5.53 5.01
CA ASP A 117 14.33 5.41 4.45
C ASP A 117 14.24 4.55 3.18
N TRP A 118 14.00 5.23 2.06
CA TRP A 118 13.89 4.60 0.75
C TRP A 118 15.15 3.77 0.39
N PRO A 119 16.38 4.28 0.61
CA PRO A 119 17.59 3.46 0.54
C PRO A 119 17.53 2.17 1.36
N ALA A 120 17.16 2.24 2.65
CA ALA A 120 17.09 1.05 3.50
C ALA A 120 16.02 0.05 3.04
N LEU A 121 14.87 0.54 2.56
CA LEU A 121 13.86 -0.35 1.97
C LEU A 121 14.39 -1.04 0.72
N ARG A 122 15.07 -0.30 -0.16
CA ARG A 122 15.66 -0.85 -1.38
C ARG A 122 16.68 -1.93 -1.06
N GLU A 123 17.57 -1.70 -0.10
CA GLU A 123 18.55 -2.69 0.35
C GLU A 123 17.86 -3.95 0.88
N ALA A 124 16.85 -3.81 1.75
CA ALA A 124 16.09 -4.95 2.26
C ALA A 124 15.38 -5.75 1.15
N LEU A 125 14.90 -5.08 0.09
CA LEU A 125 14.32 -5.74 -1.08
C LEU A 125 15.40 -6.48 -1.89
N GLU A 126 16.56 -5.88 -2.11
CA GLU A 126 17.68 -6.50 -2.82
C GLU A 126 18.19 -7.76 -2.09
N GLU A 127 18.25 -7.75 -0.76
CA GLU A 127 18.56 -8.94 0.07
C GLU A 127 17.56 -10.09 -0.12
N MET A 128 16.31 -9.78 -0.45
CA MET A 128 15.25 -10.75 -0.77
C MET A 128 15.23 -11.16 -2.25
N GLY A 129 16.26 -10.78 -3.01
CA GLY A 129 16.42 -11.14 -4.43
C GLY A 129 15.69 -10.23 -5.41
N PHE A 130 15.12 -9.11 -4.97
CA PHE A 130 14.56 -8.09 -5.87
C PHE A 130 15.67 -7.27 -6.50
N THR A 131 16.15 -7.72 -7.64
CA THR A 131 17.40 -7.20 -8.24
C THR A 131 17.17 -6.40 -9.52
N THR A 132 16.03 -6.58 -10.21
CA THR A 132 15.74 -5.83 -11.43
C THR A 132 14.89 -4.62 -11.13
N TRP A 133 15.48 -3.43 -11.24
CA TRP A 133 14.80 -2.16 -11.00
C TRP A 133 14.50 -1.43 -12.31
N GLY A 134 13.27 -0.99 -12.47
CA GLY A 134 12.89 -0.02 -13.49
C GLY A 134 11.99 1.07 -12.91
N TYR A 135 11.72 2.10 -13.72
CA TYR A 135 11.04 3.31 -13.27
C TYR A 135 10.04 3.73 -14.33
N MET A 136 8.76 3.84 -13.95
CA MET A 136 7.77 4.53 -14.81
C MET A 136 7.97 6.04 -14.72
N THR A 137 8.29 6.52 -13.52
CA THR A 137 8.73 7.88 -13.19
C THR A 137 9.73 7.77 -12.03
N ASP A 138 10.44 8.86 -11.71
CA ASP A 138 11.36 8.91 -10.55
C ASP A 138 10.66 8.57 -9.21
N LEU A 139 9.34 8.76 -9.15
CA LEU A 139 8.52 8.47 -7.98
C LEU A 139 7.79 7.13 -8.05
N ASN A 140 7.89 6.39 -9.16
CA ASN A 140 7.18 5.14 -9.36
C ASN A 140 8.11 4.00 -9.81
N PRO A 141 9.03 3.55 -8.92
CA PRO A 141 9.85 2.37 -9.19
C PRO A 141 9.02 1.08 -9.26
N TYR A 142 9.51 0.13 -10.04
CA TYR A 142 9.07 -1.25 -10.04
C TYR A 142 10.27 -2.20 -9.94
N THR A 143 10.08 -3.31 -9.24
CA THR A 143 11.11 -4.34 -9.07
C THR A 143 10.47 -5.72 -8.96
N TYR A 144 11.22 -6.78 -9.24
CA TYR A 144 10.72 -8.14 -9.16
C TYR A 144 11.82 -9.14 -8.78
N ASN A 145 11.38 -10.28 -8.24
CA ASN A 145 12.17 -11.49 -8.05
C ASN A 145 11.44 -12.68 -8.75
N ASP A 146 11.85 -13.92 -8.48
CA ASP A 146 11.25 -15.10 -9.11
C ASP A 146 9.80 -15.38 -8.67
N HIS A 147 9.34 -14.76 -7.58
CA HIS A 147 8.04 -15.01 -6.94
C HIS A 147 7.06 -13.85 -7.09
N TYR A 148 7.56 -12.62 -7.02
CA TYR A 148 6.77 -11.42 -6.87
C TYR A 148 7.28 -10.28 -7.75
N ALA A 149 6.34 -9.48 -8.25
CA ALA A 149 6.59 -8.15 -8.78
C ALA A 149 5.99 -7.10 -7.85
N LEU A 150 6.73 -6.02 -7.66
CA LEU A 150 6.39 -4.87 -6.84
C LEU A 150 6.30 -3.62 -7.70
N SER A 151 5.22 -2.86 -7.53
CA SER A 151 5.15 -1.46 -7.95
C SER A 151 5.05 -0.59 -6.71
N ILE A 152 5.94 0.38 -6.60
CA ILE A 152 6.05 1.25 -5.44
C ILE A 152 5.81 2.68 -5.91
N ALA A 153 4.91 3.40 -5.24
CA ALA A 153 4.66 4.81 -5.50
C ALA A 153 5.13 5.64 -4.31
N LEU A 154 5.90 6.68 -4.61
CA LEU A 154 6.51 7.60 -3.65
C LEU A 154 5.88 8.99 -3.80
N LEU A 155 5.85 9.74 -2.71
CA LEU A 155 5.48 11.16 -2.71
C LEU A 155 6.63 11.99 -2.13
N PRO A 156 6.88 13.21 -2.65
CA PRO A 156 7.72 14.18 -1.98
C PRO A 156 7.16 14.52 -0.60
N SER A 157 8.02 14.55 0.42
CA SER A 157 7.68 15.06 1.74
C SER A 157 8.05 16.54 1.84
N SER A 158 7.07 17.39 2.16
CA SER A 158 7.26 18.83 2.38
C SER A 158 8.11 19.15 3.61
N GLU A 159 8.14 18.28 4.62
CA GLU A 159 8.86 18.53 5.87
C GLU A 159 10.34 18.13 5.84
N LEU A 160 10.76 17.23 4.94
CA LEU A 160 12.08 16.58 5.06
C LEU A 160 12.98 16.62 3.82
N LYS A 161 12.59 17.19 2.68
CA LYS A 161 13.29 16.99 1.39
C LYS A 161 13.58 15.48 1.12
N LYS A 162 12.67 14.61 1.55
CA LYS A 162 12.75 13.15 1.48
C LYS A 162 11.52 12.58 0.78
N LEU A 163 11.54 11.29 0.47
CA LEU A 163 10.41 10.57 -0.14
C LEU A 163 9.66 9.76 0.92
N CYS A 164 8.33 9.79 0.86
CA CYS A 164 7.47 8.90 1.64
C CYS A 164 6.83 7.85 0.74
N ILE A 165 6.66 6.63 1.25
CA ILE A 165 5.94 5.59 0.51
C ILE A 165 4.45 5.89 0.59
N ARG A 166 3.84 6.03 -0.60
CA ARG A 166 2.40 6.18 -0.76
C ARG A 166 1.73 4.82 -0.94
N ARG A 167 2.34 3.92 -1.70
CA ARG A 167 1.71 2.66 -2.11
C ARG A 167 2.75 1.61 -2.44
N ILE A 168 2.47 0.35 -2.08
CA ILE A 168 3.16 -0.83 -2.59
C ILE A 168 2.09 -1.79 -3.10
N LYS A 169 2.21 -2.18 -4.37
CA LYS A 169 1.42 -3.23 -5.00
C LYS A 169 2.28 -4.47 -5.19
N ILE A 170 1.80 -5.60 -4.71
CA ILE A 170 2.42 -6.93 -4.82
C ILE A 170 1.57 -7.76 -5.78
N THR A 171 2.19 -8.29 -6.83
CA THR A 171 1.57 -9.24 -7.77
C THR A 171 2.42 -10.50 -7.88
N PRO A 172 1.81 -11.69 -8.10
CA PRO A 172 2.58 -12.89 -8.38
C PRO A 172 3.33 -12.75 -9.69
N MET A 173 4.58 -13.20 -9.73
CA MET A 173 5.27 -13.45 -10.99
C MET A 173 4.76 -14.76 -11.60
N PRO A 174 4.66 -14.85 -12.94
CA PRO A 174 4.39 -16.12 -13.59
C PRO A 174 5.44 -17.13 -13.13
N GLN A 175 5.01 -18.19 -12.43
CA GLN A 175 5.93 -19.25 -12.06
C GLN A 175 6.47 -19.85 -13.36
N LYS A 176 7.79 -19.77 -13.55
CA LYS A 176 8.44 -20.56 -14.60
C LYS A 176 8.16 -22.01 -14.28
N VAL A 177 7.29 -22.65 -15.07
CA VAL A 177 7.13 -24.11 -15.03
C VAL A 177 8.52 -24.66 -15.35
N ARG A 178 9.20 -25.24 -14.35
CA ARG A 178 10.44 -25.95 -14.64
C ARG A 178 10.09 -27.10 -15.60
N PRO A 179 10.83 -27.27 -16.70
CA PRO A 179 10.67 -28.42 -17.58
C PRO A 179 10.93 -29.73 -16.83
#